data_AF-A0A7W1TXS8-F1
#
_entry.id   AF-A0A7W1TXS8-F1
#
_cell.length_a   1.000
_cell.length_b   1.000
_cell.length_c   1.000
_cell.angle_alpha   90.00
_cell.angle_beta   90.00
_cell.angle_gamma   90.00
#
_symmetry.space_group_name_H-M   'P 1'
#
loop_
_entity.id
_entity.type
_entity.pdbx_description
1 polymer ?
#
loop_
_entity_poly.entity_id
_entity_poly.type
_entity_poly.pdbx_seq_one_letter_code
_entity_poly.pdbx_strand_id
1 'polypeptide(L)'
;VVALALVFFGARVVPAVYQTRTLLVFAYVVLFLPQAVGALRASLLQVNPSLEEASRLLGRSKAATTRAVVLPLVRPGVLAGGALVFLTCMKELPATLLLAPTGYDTLATQVWSATSEAFFGRAAAPALALVLLSALPMALLVIREAERSPAPPADPAPAVDSPPTPDHPAALVGTG
;
A
#
# COMPACT_ATOMS: atom_id res chain seq x y z
N VAL A 1 3.79 -5.66 -21.50
CA VAL A 1 3.79 -7.10 -21.88
C VAL A 1 2.48 -7.79 -21.54
N VAL A 2 2.01 -7.77 -20.28
CA VAL A 2 0.75 -8.43 -19.87
C VAL A 2 -0.45 -8.02 -20.72
N ALA A 3 -0.70 -6.71 -20.87
CA ALA A 3 -1.85 -6.22 -21.63
C ALA A 3 -1.84 -6.71 -23.09
N LEU A 4 -0.70 -6.56 -23.77
CA LEU A 4 -0.52 -7.02 -25.15
C LEU A 4 -0.72 -8.54 -25.28
N ALA A 5 -0.24 -9.33 -24.31
CA ALA A 5 -0.44 -10.77 -24.30
C ALA A 5 -1.93 -11.14 -24.17
N LEU A 6 -2.68 -10.43 -23.33
CA LEU A 6 -4.13 -10.64 -23.17
C LEU A 6 -4.93 -10.19 -24.40
N VAL A 7 -4.52 -9.12 -25.07
CA VAL A 7 -5.09 -8.72 -26.38
C VAL A 7 -4.90 -9.84 -27.40
N PHE A 8 -3.67 -10.35 -27.54
CA PHE A 8 -3.39 -11.44 -28.48
C PHE A 8 -4.20 -12.70 -28.16
N PHE A 9 -4.23 -13.10 -26.89
CA PHE A 9 -4.97 -14.27 -26.43
C PHE A 9 -6.48 -14.12 -26.67
N GLY A 10 -7.07 -12.99 -26.27
CA GLY A 10 -8.49 -12.70 -26.48
C GLY A 10 -8.83 -12.67 -27.97
N ALA A 11 -8.04 -11.99 -28.79
CA ALA A 11 -8.33 -11.86 -30.21
C ALA A 11 -8.13 -13.16 -31.02
N ARG A 12 -7.18 -14.02 -30.63
CA ARG A 12 -6.80 -15.20 -31.43
C ARG A 12 -7.28 -16.53 -30.87
N VAL A 13 -7.33 -16.68 -29.56
CA VAL A 13 -7.65 -17.97 -28.91
C VAL A 13 -9.09 -18.00 -28.42
N VAL A 14 -9.55 -16.92 -27.78
CA VAL A 14 -10.90 -16.85 -27.19
C VAL A 14 -11.61 -15.54 -27.58
N PRO A 15 -12.05 -15.38 -28.84
CA PRO A 15 -12.66 -14.14 -29.34
C PRO A 15 -13.87 -13.66 -28.52
N ALA A 16 -14.61 -14.58 -27.91
CA ALA A 16 -15.77 -14.27 -27.07
C ALA A 16 -15.43 -13.42 -25.83
N VAL A 17 -14.17 -13.45 -25.37
CA VAL A 17 -13.71 -12.72 -24.18
C VAL A 17 -13.03 -11.40 -24.57
N TYR A 18 -12.64 -11.25 -25.84
CA TYR A 18 -12.08 -10.00 -26.36
C TYR A 18 -13.11 -8.86 -26.27
N GLN A 19 -12.64 -7.64 -25.99
CA GLN A 19 -13.50 -6.45 -25.85
C GLN A 19 -14.56 -6.57 -24.74
N THR A 20 -14.33 -7.39 -23.73
CA THR A 20 -15.20 -7.49 -22.55
C THR A 20 -14.59 -6.76 -21.35
N ARG A 21 -15.45 -6.17 -20.51
CA ARG A 21 -15.04 -5.60 -19.22
C ARG A 21 -14.37 -6.64 -18.32
N THR A 22 -14.77 -7.90 -18.43
CA THR A 22 -14.18 -9.02 -17.69
C THR A 22 -12.70 -9.21 -18.00
N LEU A 23 -12.31 -9.14 -19.28
CA LEU A 23 -10.91 -9.25 -19.67
C LEU A 23 -10.07 -8.08 -19.15
N LEU A 24 -10.62 -6.86 -19.16
CA LEU A 24 -9.99 -5.68 -18.58
C LEU A 24 -9.79 -5.83 -17.06
N VAL A 25 -10.82 -6.27 -16.32
CA VAL A 25 -10.74 -6.53 -14.89
C VAL A 25 -9.70 -7.62 -14.60
N PHE A 26 -9.66 -8.69 -15.40
CA PHE A 26 -8.66 -9.73 -15.27
C PHE A 26 -7.23 -9.18 -15.49
N ALA A 27 -7.03 -8.34 -16.50
CA ALA A 27 -5.75 -7.68 -16.74
C ALA A 27 -5.30 -6.86 -15.52
N TYR A 28 -6.21 -6.11 -14.91
CA TYR A 28 -5.94 -5.34 -13.68
C TYR A 28 -5.58 -6.24 -12.51
N VAL A 29 -6.30 -7.35 -12.31
CA VAL A 29 -5.96 -8.32 -11.27
C VAL A 29 -4.52 -8.80 -11.47
N VAL A 30 -4.14 -9.21 -12.67
CA VAL A 30 -2.77 -9.68 -12.95
C VAL A 30 -1.73 -8.58 -12.75
N LEU A 31 -2.01 -7.35 -13.21
CA LEU A 31 -1.11 -6.20 -13.09
C LEU A 31 -0.86 -5.80 -11.64
N PHE A 32 -1.90 -5.78 -10.81
CA PHE A 32 -1.83 -5.28 -9.45
C PHE A 32 -1.69 -6.37 -8.38
N LEU A 33 -1.75 -7.65 -8.76
CA LEU A 33 -1.56 -8.77 -7.85
C LEU A 33 -0.20 -8.72 -7.13
N PRO A 34 0.95 -8.44 -7.79
CA PRO A 34 2.24 -8.38 -7.09
C PRO A 34 2.25 -7.30 -6.00
N GLN A 35 1.64 -6.15 -6.27
CA GLN A 35 1.53 -5.05 -5.30
C GLN A 35 0.63 -5.44 -4.11
N ALA A 36 -0.51 -6.10 -4.38
CA ALA A 36 -1.41 -6.59 -3.34
C ALA A 36 -0.72 -7.65 -2.44
N VAL A 37 -0.03 -8.61 -3.07
CA VAL A 37 0.74 -9.66 -2.37
C VAL A 37 1.88 -9.07 -1.56
N GLY A 38 2.59 -8.08 -2.11
CA GLY A 38 3.65 -7.37 -1.39
C GLY A 38 3.14 -6.71 -0.11
N ALA A 39 2.01 -6.01 -0.18
CA ALA A 39 1.41 -5.37 0.99
C ALA A 39 0.88 -6.39 2.01
N LEU A 40 0.24 -7.47 1.56
CA LEU A 40 -0.21 -8.56 2.43
C LEU A 40 0.98 -9.23 3.14
N ARG A 41 2.06 -9.51 2.41
CA ARG A 41 3.28 -10.10 2.98
C ARG A 41 3.92 -9.19 4.01
N ALA A 42 4.03 -7.89 3.73
CA ALA A 42 4.55 -6.92 4.69
C ALA A 42 3.73 -6.93 6.00
N SER A 43 2.41 -7.03 5.90
CA SER A 43 1.54 -7.12 7.09
C SER A 43 1.66 -8.44 7.83
N LEU A 44 1.79 -9.57 7.13
CA LEU A 44 1.95 -10.89 7.74
C LEU A 44 3.27 -11.01 8.50
N LEU A 45 4.35 -10.40 7.99
CA LEU A 45 5.66 -10.40 8.65
C LEU A 45 5.65 -9.65 10.00
N GLN A 46 4.64 -8.82 10.27
CA GLN A 46 4.48 -8.14 11.56
C GLN A 46 3.73 -8.99 12.60
N VAL A 47 3.11 -10.11 12.20
CA VAL A 47 2.36 -10.97 13.13
C VAL A 47 3.34 -11.84 13.92
N ASN A 48 3.27 -11.79 15.25
CA ASN A 48 4.09 -12.62 16.12
C ASN A 48 3.65 -14.10 16.03
N PRO A 49 4.53 -15.04 15.62
CA PRO A 49 4.20 -16.47 15.52
C PRO A 49 3.67 -17.09 16.83
N SER A 50 4.12 -16.59 17.99
CA SER A 50 3.70 -17.10 19.31
C SER A 50 2.19 -16.93 19.55
N LEU A 51 1.54 -15.93 18.94
CA LEU A 51 0.09 -15.74 19.04
C LEU A 51 -0.67 -16.86 18.32
N GLU A 52 -0.14 -17.34 17.18
CA GLU A 52 -0.74 -18.47 16.48
C GLU A 52 -0.50 -19.78 17.22
N GLU A 53 0.70 -19.96 17.78
CA GLU A 53 1.05 -21.14 18.58
C GLU A 53 0.16 -21.26 19.81
N ALA A 54 -0.03 -20.16 20.56
CA ALA A 54 -0.93 -20.12 21.71
C ALA A 54 -2.37 -20.50 21.33
N SER A 55 -2.89 -20.00 20.21
CA SER A 55 -4.23 -20.38 19.72
C SER A 55 -4.32 -21.88 19.40
N ARG A 56 -3.28 -22.46 18.78
CA ARG A 56 -3.23 -23.91 18.49
C ARG A 56 -3.13 -24.75 19.76
N LEU A 57 -2.37 -24.31 20.77
CA LEU A 57 -2.27 -24.99 22.08
C LEU A 57 -3.61 -25.01 22.83
N LEU A 58 -4.46 -24.01 22.61
CA LEU A 58 -5.84 -23.96 23.11
C LEU A 58 -6.82 -24.82 22.30
N GLY A 59 -6.32 -25.74 21.46
CA GLY A 59 -7.12 -26.70 20.69
C GLY A 59 -7.80 -26.12 19.44
N ARG A 60 -7.44 -24.90 19.00
CA ARG A 60 -8.03 -24.31 17.77
C ARG A 60 -7.38 -24.89 16.51
N SER A 61 -8.22 -25.20 15.52
CA SER A 61 -7.75 -25.60 14.19
C SER A 61 -7.02 -24.45 13.48
N LYS A 62 -6.26 -24.78 12.42
CA LYS A 62 -5.53 -23.78 11.61
C LYS A 62 -6.47 -22.70 11.06
N ALA A 63 -7.61 -23.09 10.48
CA ALA A 63 -8.58 -22.14 9.94
C ALA A 63 -9.20 -21.24 11.03
N ALA A 64 -9.48 -21.80 12.21
CA ALA A 64 -9.98 -21.02 13.35
C ALA A 64 -8.93 -20.01 13.85
N THR A 65 -7.66 -20.42 13.92
CA THR A 65 -6.53 -19.55 14.28
C THR A 65 -6.34 -18.42 13.25
N THR A 66 -6.37 -18.73 11.96
CA THR A 66 -6.27 -17.72 10.91
C THR A 66 -7.39 -16.70 10.99
N ARG A 67 -8.65 -17.13 11.18
CA ARG A 67 -9.80 -16.22 11.24
C ARG A 67 -9.84 -15.38 12.52
N ALA A 68 -9.46 -15.96 13.66
CA ALA A 68 -9.59 -15.31 14.96
C ALA A 68 -8.36 -14.49 15.38
N VAL A 69 -7.15 -14.86 14.90
CA VAL A 69 -5.89 -14.23 15.31
C VAL A 69 -5.25 -13.50 14.14
N VAL A 70 -4.90 -14.22 13.07
CA VAL A 70 -4.09 -13.66 11.97
C VAL A 70 -4.87 -12.59 11.21
N LEU A 71 -6.11 -12.89 10.80
CA LEU A 71 -6.91 -12.02 9.94
C LEU A 71 -7.19 -10.64 10.57
N PRO A 72 -7.59 -10.52 11.86
CA PRO A 72 -7.72 -9.23 12.53
C PRO A 72 -6.40 -8.46 12.62
N LEU A 73 -5.28 -9.15 12.89
CA LEU A 73 -3.95 -8.54 13.03
C LEU A 73 -3.43 -7.98 11.70
N VAL A 74 -3.69 -8.67 10.59
CA VAL A 74 -3.26 -8.20 9.25
C VAL A 74 -4.25 -7.26 8.58
N ARG A 75 -5.51 -7.19 9.06
CA ARG A 75 -6.55 -6.32 8.50
C ARG A 75 -6.10 -4.87 8.25
N PRO A 76 -5.41 -4.16 9.17
CA PRO A 76 -4.95 -2.80 8.90
C PRO A 76 -3.97 -2.74 7.71
N GLY A 77 -3.03 -3.69 7.61
CA GLY A 77 -2.10 -3.77 6.50
C GLY A 77 -2.75 -4.18 5.17
N VAL A 78 -3.73 -5.08 5.22
CA VAL A 78 -4.55 -5.44 4.04
C VAL A 78 -5.34 -4.25 3.52
N LEU A 79 -5.94 -3.47 4.41
CA LEU A 79 -6.66 -2.25 4.03
C LEU A 79 -5.71 -1.19 3.46
N ALA A 80 -4.51 -1.06 4.03
CA ALA A 80 -3.51 -0.14 3.51
C ALA A 80 -3.02 -0.57 2.11
N GLY A 81 -2.73 -1.86 1.93
CA GLY A 81 -2.39 -2.43 0.62
C GLY A 81 -3.50 -2.28 -0.41
N GLY A 82 -4.76 -2.50 0.00
CA GLY A 82 -5.93 -2.30 -0.84
C GLY A 82 -6.09 -0.84 -1.27
N ALA A 83 -5.87 0.11 -0.37
CA ALA A 83 -5.87 1.54 -0.68
C ALA A 83 -4.78 1.89 -1.72
N LEU A 84 -3.56 1.36 -1.58
CA LEU A 84 -2.50 1.56 -2.55
C LEU A 84 -2.83 0.96 -3.92
N VAL A 85 -3.37 -0.27 -3.96
CA VAL A 85 -3.81 -0.92 -5.20
C VAL A 85 -4.92 -0.13 -5.89
N PHE A 86 -5.88 0.38 -5.11
CA PHE A 86 -6.93 1.24 -5.63
C PHE A 86 -6.36 2.52 -6.26
N LEU A 87 -5.45 3.21 -5.56
CA LEU A 87 -4.78 4.42 -6.05
C LEU A 87 -3.98 4.17 -7.33
N THR A 88 -3.35 3.00 -7.48
CA THR A 88 -2.61 2.65 -8.70
C THR A 88 -3.53 2.27 -9.84
N CYS A 89 -4.60 1.53 -9.56
CA CYS A 89 -5.59 1.09 -10.54
C CYS A 89 -6.40 2.26 -11.13
N MET A 90 -6.75 3.24 -10.30
CA MET A 90 -7.58 4.37 -10.70
C MET A 90 -6.96 5.24 -11.80
N LYS A 91 -5.63 5.33 -11.85
CA LYS A 91 -4.86 6.06 -12.87
C LYS A 91 -4.19 5.15 -13.90
N GLU A 92 -4.56 3.88 -13.92
CA GLU A 92 -4.08 2.95 -14.94
C GLU A 92 -4.61 3.39 -16.30
N LEU A 93 -3.72 3.47 -17.28
CA LEU A 93 -4.04 3.90 -18.64
C LEU A 93 -3.56 2.91 -19.70
N PRO A 94 -2.31 2.39 -19.68
CA PRO A 94 -1.81 1.57 -20.77
C PRO A 94 -2.62 0.30 -21.04
N ALA A 95 -3.00 -0.45 -20.01
CA ALA A 95 -3.81 -1.65 -20.17
C ALA A 95 -5.25 -1.28 -20.56
N THR A 96 -5.80 -0.21 -20.00
CA THR A 96 -7.11 0.32 -20.39
C THR A 96 -7.18 0.64 -21.88
N LEU A 97 -6.21 1.39 -22.41
CA LEU A 97 -6.20 1.77 -23.82
C LEU A 97 -6.08 0.57 -24.77
N LEU A 98 -5.49 -0.54 -24.30
CA LEU A 98 -5.31 -1.76 -25.10
C LEU A 98 -6.49 -2.73 -25.00
N LEU A 99 -7.16 -2.81 -23.85
CA LEU A 99 -8.14 -3.86 -23.53
C LEU A 99 -9.56 -3.37 -23.31
N ALA A 100 -9.77 -2.06 -23.13
CA ALA A 100 -11.10 -1.52 -22.92
C ALA A 100 -12.04 -1.88 -24.10
N PRO A 101 -13.29 -2.26 -23.81
CA PRO A 101 -14.32 -2.37 -24.84
C PRO A 101 -14.48 -1.06 -25.61
N THR A 102 -14.90 -1.14 -26.87
CA THR A 102 -15.33 0.04 -27.63
C THR A 102 -16.43 0.80 -26.89
N GLY A 103 -16.27 2.12 -26.80
CA GLY A 103 -17.19 3.02 -26.09
C GLY A 103 -17.11 2.94 -24.56
N TYR A 104 -16.11 2.25 -23.99
CA TYR A 104 -15.87 2.23 -22.55
C TYR A 104 -14.82 3.27 -22.15
N ASP A 105 -15.30 4.40 -21.65
CA ASP A 105 -14.44 5.48 -21.16
C ASP A 105 -14.29 5.45 -19.63
N THR A 106 -13.05 5.60 -19.17
CA THR A 106 -12.72 5.83 -17.77
C THR A 106 -12.35 7.30 -17.55
N LEU A 107 -12.29 7.74 -16.29
CA LEU A 107 -11.80 9.09 -16.00
C LEU A 107 -10.36 9.28 -16.51
N ALA A 108 -9.52 8.24 -16.43
CA ALA A 108 -8.15 8.27 -16.93
C ALA A 108 -8.09 8.41 -18.46
N THR A 109 -8.93 7.68 -19.19
CA THR A 109 -8.97 7.79 -20.67
C THR A 109 -9.55 9.12 -21.11
N GLN A 110 -10.54 9.68 -20.39
CA GLN A 110 -11.09 11.01 -20.69
C GLN A 110 -10.05 12.12 -20.51
N VAL A 111 -9.28 12.08 -19.42
CA VAL A 111 -8.15 13.01 -19.22
C VAL A 111 -7.13 12.85 -20.34
N TRP A 112 -6.76 11.61 -20.67
CA TRP A 112 -5.81 11.33 -21.75
C TRP A 112 -6.27 11.85 -23.12
N SER A 113 -7.52 11.58 -23.52
CA SER A 113 -8.07 12.03 -24.81
C SER A 113 -8.12 13.55 -24.87
N ALA A 114 -8.72 14.19 -23.85
CA ALA A 114 -8.88 15.64 -23.83
C ALA A 114 -7.54 16.39 -23.81
N THR A 115 -6.53 15.85 -23.12
CA THR A 115 -5.17 16.45 -23.12
C THR A 115 -4.44 16.22 -24.43
N SER A 116 -4.61 15.05 -25.06
CA SER A 116 -4.02 14.73 -26.36
C SER A 116 -4.58 15.61 -27.49
N GLU A 117 -5.84 16.04 -27.37
CA GLU A 117 -6.50 16.99 -28.28
C GLU A 117 -6.28 18.47 -27.89
N ALA A 118 -5.43 18.75 -26.90
CA ALA A 118 -5.19 20.08 -26.33
C ALA A 118 -6.42 20.79 -25.73
N PHE A 119 -7.49 20.05 -25.43
CA PHE A 119 -8.69 20.54 -24.75
C PHE A 119 -8.56 20.46 -23.22
N PHE A 120 -7.65 21.24 -22.63
CA PHE A 120 -7.40 21.23 -21.18
C PHE A 120 -8.63 21.58 -20.32
N GLY A 121 -9.52 22.45 -20.82
CA GLY A 121 -10.78 22.77 -20.15
C GLY A 121 -11.70 21.56 -19.98
N ARG A 122 -11.73 20.64 -20.96
CA ARG A 122 -12.49 19.39 -20.87
C ARG A 122 -11.79 18.35 -19.97
N ALA A 123 -10.46 18.37 -19.92
CA ALA A 123 -9.68 17.48 -19.07
C ALA A 123 -9.81 17.81 -17.56
N ALA A 124 -10.11 19.06 -17.22
CA ALA A 124 -10.11 19.54 -15.84
C ALA A 124 -11.11 18.80 -14.94
N ALA A 125 -12.36 18.59 -15.40
CA ALA A 125 -13.38 17.91 -14.61
C ALA A 125 -13.04 16.44 -14.28
N PRO A 126 -12.70 15.56 -15.25
CA PRO A 126 -12.33 14.18 -14.93
C PRO A 126 -11.00 14.09 -14.16
N ALA A 127 -10.06 15.02 -14.37
CA ALA A 127 -8.84 15.09 -13.56
C ALA A 127 -9.14 15.44 -12.10
N LEU A 128 -10.00 16.43 -11.85
CA LEU A 128 -10.42 16.80 -10.50
C LEU A 128 -11.16 15.64 -9.81
N ALA A 129 -12.03 14.93 -10.54
CA ALA A 129 -12.72 13.74 -10.02
C ALA A 129 -11.72 12.65 -9.59
N LEU A 130 -10.68 12.39 -10.38
CA LEU A 130 -9.60 11.47 -10.00
C LEU A 130 -8.91 11.95 -8.72
N VAL A 131 -8.52 13.23 -8.64
CA VAL A 131 -7.85 13.79 -7.45
C VAL A 131 -8.71 13.60 -6.20
N LEU A 132 -9.98 14.00 -6.25
CA LEU A 132 -10.92 13.86 -5.13
C LEU A 132 -11.13 12.41 -4.72
N LEU A 133 -11.26 11.50 -5.69
CA LEU A 133 -11.44 10.08 -5.42
C LEU A 133 -10.18 9.43 -4.83
N SER A 134 -8.98 9.88 -5.23
CA SER A 134 -7.72 9.44 -4.61
C SER A 134 -7.48 10.02 -3.22
N ALA A 135 -8.04 11.20 -2.92
CA ALA A 135 -7.85 11.85 -1.63
C ALA A 135 -8.43 11.01 -0.48
N LEU A 136 -9.55 10.31 -0.71
CA LEU A 136 -10.20 9.48 0.31
C LEU A 136 -9.30 8.34 0.83
N PRO A 137 -8.82 7.38 0.01
CA PRO A 137 -7.93 6.32 0.47
C PRO A 137 -6.61 6.87 1.01
N MET A 138 -6.09 7.96 0.45
CA MET A 138 -4.88 8.62 0.94
C MET A 138 -5.08 9.18 2.35
N ALA A 139 -6.18 9.89 2.61
CA ALA A 139 -6.50 10.42 3.93
C ALA A 139 -6.66 9.30 4.96
N LEU A 140 -7.34 8.21 4.60
CA LEU A 140 -7.47 7.03 5.46
C LEU A 140 -6.11 6.40 5.82
N LEU A 141 -5.17 6.37 4.89
CA LEU A 141 -3.81 5.88 5.16
C LEU A 141 -3.06 6.81 6.12
N VAL A 142 -3.11 8.12 5.90
CA VAL A 142 -2.41 9.12 6.73
C VAL A 142 -2.92 9.11 8.17
N ILE A 143 -4.25 9.10 8.35
CA ILE A 143 -4.86 9.09 9.69
C ILE A 143 -4.43 7.85 10.49
N ARG A 144 -4.36 6.68 9.84
CA ARG A 144 -3.94 5.43 10.48
C ARG A 144 -2.46 5.39 10.86
N GLU A 145 -1.62 6.06 10.08
CA GLU A 145 -0.20 6.15 10.41
C GLU A 145 0.03 7.10 11.60
N ALA A 146 -0.76 8.18 11.68
CA ALA A 146 -0.75 9.09 12.83
C ALA A 146 -1.16 8.38 14.13
N GLU A 147 -2.12 7.45 14.08
CA GLU A 147 -2.52 6.62 15.23
C GLU A 147 -1.43 5.64 15.70
N ARG A 148 -0.46 5.30 14.84
CA ARG A 148 0.63 4.34 15.15
C ARG A 148 1.86 4.99 15.77
N SER A 149 2.04 6.29 15.63
CA SER A 149 3.22 6.99 16.15
C SER A 149 3.05 7.29 17.66
N PRO A 150 3.88 6.73 18.55
CA PRO A 150 3.90 7.14 19.96
C PRO A 150 4.23 8.62 20.09
N ALA A 151 3.58 9.33 21.01
CA ALA A 151 3.91 10.72 21.32
C ALA A 151 5.42 10.87 21.61
N PRO A 152 6.07 11.97 21.20
CA PRO A 152 7.48 12.20 21.51
C PRO A 152 7.73 12.04 23.02
N PRO A 153 8.81 11.37 23.45
CA PRO A 153 9.17 11.31 24.85
C PRO A 153 9.27 12.75 25.39
N ALA A 154 8.66 13.00 26.54
CA ALA A 154 8.78 14.29 27.21
C ALA A 154 10.26 14.65 27.37
N ASP A 155 10.61 15.91 27.10
CA ASP A 155 11.97 16.42 27.21
C ASP A 155 12.58 15.97 28.55
N PRO A 156 13.80 15.38 28.56
CA PRO A 156 14.46 15.08 29.81
C PRO A 156 14.58 16.37 30.62
N ALA A 157 14.10 16.34 31.87
CA ALA A 157 14.20 17.46 32.79
C ALA A 157 15.64 18.00 32.78
N PRO A 158 15.85 19.33 32.84
CA PRO A 158 17.16 19.94 32.68
C PRO A 158 18.14 19.28 33.64
N ALA A 159 19.24 18.77 33.07
CA ALA A 159 20.28 18.09 33.82
C ALA A 159 20.70 18.97 35.01
N VAL A 160 20.48 18.47 36.22
CA VAL A 160 21.01 19.10 37.42
C VAL A 160 22.52 19.06 37.29
N ASP A 161 23.11 20.25 37.17
CA ASP A 161 24.54 20.47 37.03
C ASP A 161 25.27 19.69 38.14
N SER A 162 26.04 18.68 37.75
CA SER A 162 26.78 17.86 38.71
C SER A 162 27.92 18.71 39.26
N PRO A 163 28.17 18.72 40.58
CA PRO A 163 29.21 19.58 41.15
C PRO A 163 30.59 19.20 40.60
N PRO A 164 31.50 20.20 40.43
CA PRO A 164 32.80 19.98 39.81
C PRO A 164 33.64 19.01 40.64
N THR A 165 34.16 17.97 39.98
CA THR A 165 35.09 16.98 40.54
C THR A 165 36.40 17.68 40.94
N PRO A 166 36.92 17.50 42.16
CA PRO A 166 38.18 18.12 42.56
C PRO A 166 39.40 17.40 41.95
N ASP A 167 40.37 18.18 41.47
CA ASP A 167 41.62 17.70 40.88
C ASP A 167 42.48 16.93 41.91
N HIS A 168 42.87 15.70 41.58
CA HIS A 168 43.80 14.91 42.39
C HIS A 168 45.26 15.40 42.21
N PRO A 169 46.06 15.56 43.28
CA PRO A 169 47.46 15.97 43.18
C PRO A 169 48.39 14.85 42.69
N ALA A 170 49.37 15.24 41.88
CA ALA A 170 50.38 14.39 41.26
C ALA A 170 51.19 13.57 42.28
N ALA A 171 51.23 12.25 42.07
CA ALA A 171 52.04 11.32 42.83
C ALA A 171 53.53 11.51 42.53
N LEU A 172 54.29 11.86 43.57
CA LEU A 172 55.75 11.76 43.63
C LEU A 172 56.15 10.29 43.57
N VAL A 173 56.73 9.86 42.44
CA VAL A 173 57.52 8.62 42.36
C VAL A 173 58.97 9.01 42.56
N GLY A 174 59.47 8.76 43.76
CA GLY A 174 60.88 8.67 44.07
C GLY A 174 61.09 7.47 44.98
N THR A 175 62.01 6.58 44.62
CA THR A 175 62.91 5.80 45.48
C THR A 175 63.64 4.76 44.63
N GLY A 176 64.95 4.63 44.83
CA GLY A 176 65.70 3.40 44.56
C GLY A 176 66.80 3.56 43.54
#